data_AF-A0A2V7L3E6-F1
#
_entry.id   AF-A0A2V7L3E6-F1
#
_cell.length_a   1.000
_cell.length_b   1.000
_cell.length_c   1.000
_cell.angle_alpha   90.00
_cell.angle_beta   90.00
_cell.angle_gamma   90.00
#
_symmetry.space_group_name_H-M   'P 1'
#
loop_
_entity.id
_entity.type
_entity.pdbx_description
1 polymer ?
#
loop_
_entity_poly.entity_id
_entity_poly.type
_entity_poly.pdbx_seq_one_letter_code
_entity_poly.pdbx_strand_id
1 'polypeptide(L)'
;MVMAVGVCLVVAVAFGGQRPTPSSTPGPTTFGPANIETVSLATIQQFVRDSLAFDSTLGAADEQLVDFQRAEIGTERAQLARIEPEIRSWALDTLELARGRVIARIRSDVEVKSLGIGPWWTWWWVDRKGPRGTWRSVFIPQPERPGTRVVLRDSLVLMRHAPGQWRQGIARFWIVRGEYRGGDPTWVESWGTCGGCCKQRLAVASPQ
;
A
#
# COMPACT_ATOMS: atom_id res chain seq x y z
N MET A 1 -44.95 20.07 -58.89
CA MET A 1 -44.18 19.10 -58.06
C MET A 1 -42.89 19.79 -57.64
N VAL A 2 -42.79 20.22 -56.38
CA VAL A 2 -41.57 20.81 -55.80
C VAL A 2 -41.24 19.97 -54.58
N MET A 3 -40.14 19.23 -54.62
CA MET A 3 -39.66 18.44 -53.48
C MET A 3 -38.84 19.33 -52.56
N ALA A 4 -39.33 19.52 -51.33
CA ALA A 4 -38.61 20.18 -50.26
C ALA A 4 -37.59 19.20 -49.66
N VAL A 5 -36.30 19.51 -49.79
CA VAL A 5 -35.22 18.79 -49.11
C VAL A 5 -35.11 19.34 -47.69
N GLY A 6 -35.63 18.59 -46.72
CA GLY A 6 -35.47 18.87 -45.30
C GLY A 6 -34.04 18.61 -44.85
N VAL A 7 -33.33 19.66 -44.43
CA VAL A 7 -32.03 19.56 -43.79
C VAL A 7 -32.26 19.14 -42.33
N CYS A 8 -32.02 17.86 -42.02
CA CYS A 8 -31.93 17.39 -40.64
C CYS A 8 -30.61 17.86 -40.01
N LEU A 9 -30.69 18.88 -39.18
CA LEU A 9 -29.58 19.32 -38.34
C LEU A 9 -29.40 18.32 -37.19
N VAL A 10 -28.41 17.43 -37.30
CA VAL A 10 -28.03 16.54 -36.19
C VAL A 10 -27.19 17.36 -35.21
N VAL A 11 -27.80 17.77 -34.10
CA VAL A 11 -27.08 18.35 -32.95
C VAL A 11 -26.36 17.21 -32.24
N ALA A 12 -25.08 17.03 -32.55
CA ALA A 12 -24.20 16.16 -31.78
C ALA A 12 -23.95 16.81 -30.41
N VAL A 13 -24.71 16.40 -29.39
CA VAL A 13 -24.42 16.73 -28.00
C VAL A 13 -23.14 15.97 -27.63
N ALA A 14 -22.01 16.67 -27.64
CA ALA A 14 -20.76 16.17 -27.09
C ALA A 14 -20.93 16.04 -25.57
N PHE A 15 -21.36 14.87 -25.11
CA PHE A 15 -21.12 14.46 -23.73
C PHE A 15 -19.60 14.33 -23.58
N GLY A 16 -18.97 15.40 -23.10
CA GLY A 16 -17.64 15.38 -22.54
C GLY A 16 -17.65 14.46 -21.32
N GLY A 17 -17.63 13.16 -21.56
CA GLY A 17 -17.37 12.17 -20.53
C GLY A 17 -15.95 12.39 -20.05
N GLN A 18 -15.80 13.18 -18.98
CA GLN A 18 -14.63 13.06 -18.11
C GLN A 18 -14.53 11.58 -17.78
N ARG A 19 -13.50 10.91 -18.31
CA ARG A 19 -13.16 9.56 -17.87
C ARG A 19 -13.11 9.62 -16.35
N PRO A 20 -13.84 8.76 -15.62
CA PRO A 20 -13.74 8.70 -14.17
C PRO A 20 -12.26 8.62 -13.81
N THR A 21 -11.75 9.61 -13.07
CA THR A 21 -10.43 9.48 -12.48
C THR A 21 -10.47 8.19 -11.67
N PRO A 22 -9.58 7.21 -11.93
CA PRO A 22 -9.57 5.99 -11.14
C PRO A 22 -9.46 6.41 -9.68
N SER A 23 -10.49 6.10 -8.87
CA SER A 23 -10.48 6.47 -7.45
C SER A 23 -9.24 5.87 -6.83
N SER A 24 -8.48 6.65 -6.07
CA SER A 24 -7.37 6.14 -5.27
C SER A 24 -7.88 5.17 -4.19
N THR A 25 -6.96 4.53 -3.46
CA THR A 25 -7.30 3.74 -2.28
C THR A 25 -8.20 4.55 -1.33
N PRO A 26 -9.37 4.02 -0.93
CA PRO A 26 -10.25 4.71 0.01
C PRO A 26 -9.56 4.97 1.34
N GLY A 27 -9.86 6.12 1.93
CA GLY A 27 -9.53 6.40 3.32
C GLY A 27 -10.66 5.98 4.25
N PRO A 28 -10.37 5.57 5.49
CA PRO A 28 -11.39 5.38 6.52
C PRO A 28 -12.02 6.73 6.92
N THR A 29 -13.29 6.70 7.29
CA THR A 29 -14.03 7.89 7.77
C THR A 29 -14.11 7.96 9.30
N THR A 30 -13.93 6.83 10.00
CA THR A 30 -14.11 6.70 11.45
C THR A 30 -12.80 6.62 12.23
N PHE A 31 -11.67 6.49 11.54
CA PHE A 31 -10.34 6.48 12.13
C PHE A 31 -9.32 7.09 11.18
N GLY A 32 -8.11 7.33 11.68
CA GLY A 32 -7.05 7.92 10.90
C GLY A 32 -5.75 8.05 11.69
N PRO A 33 -4.81 8.91 11.26
CA PRO A 33 -3.48 8.99 11.84
C PRO A 33 -3.47 9.27 13.36
N ALA A 34 -4.48 9.98 13.87
CA ALA A 34 -4.57 10.32 15.28
C ALA A 34 -4.86 9.10 16.19
N ASN A 35 -5.57 8.08 15.70
CA ASN A 35 -6.05 6.97 16.51
C ASN A 35 -5.80 5.58 15.88
N ILE A 36 -5.04 5.48 14.78
CA ILE A 36 -4.72 4.19 14.14
C ILE A 36 -4.02 3.21 15.08
N GLU A 37 -3.34 3.69 16.11
CA GLU A 37 -2.66 2.84 17.11
C GLU A 37 -3.63 2.31 18.18
N THR A 38 -4.80 2.92 18.37
CA THR A 38 -5.73 2.63 19.48
C THR A 38 -7.16 2.27 19.06
N VAL A 39 -7.58 2.61 17.84
CA VAL A 39 -8.91 2.26 17.29
C VAL A 39 -9.12 0.75 17.37
N SER A 40 -10.35 0.27 17.61
CA SER A 40 -10.62 -1.17 17.73
C SER A 40 -10.22 -1.93 16.46
N LEU A 41 -9.74 -3.16 16.61
CA LEU A 41 -9.39 -3.98 15.46
C LEU A 41 -10.62 -4.34 14.62
N ALA A 42 -11.78 -4.53 15.26
CA ALA A 42 -13.06 -4.76 14.61
C ALA A 42 -13.43 -3.61 13.66
N THR A 43 -13.18 -2.36 14.04
CA THR A 43 -13.41 -1.19 13.18
C THR A 43 -12.51 -1.21 11.95
N ILE A 44 -11.22 -1.52 12.12
CA ILE A 44 -10.27 -1.64 10.98
C ILE A 44 -10.68 -2.80 10.08
N GLN A 45 -11.00 -3.97 10.65
CA GLN A 45 -11.48 -5.15 9.94
C GLN A 45 -12.71 -4.84 9.10
N GLN A 46 -13.70 -4.15 9.67
CA GLN A 46 -14.91 -3.75 8.94
C GLN A 46 -14.56 -2.85 7.75
N PHE A 47 -13.77 -1.79 7.98
CA PHE A 47 -13.32 -0.91 6.90
C PHE A 47 -12.59 -1.66 5.79
N VAL A 48 -11.64 -2.53 6.14
CA VAL A 48 -10.88 -3.31 5.17
C VAL A 48 -11.80 -4.22 4.35
N ARG A 49 -12.75 -4.91 4.98
CA ARG A 49 -13.72 -5.77 4.28
C ARG A 49 -14.62 -5.00 3.33
N ASP A 50 -15.09 -3.82 3.75
CA ASP A 50 -16.11 -3.08 3.01
C ASP A 50 -15.52 -2.23 1.87
N SER A 51 -14.27 -1.76 2.05
CA SER A 51 -13.72 -0.68 1.22
C SER A 51 -12.48 -1.08 0.42
N LEU A 52 -11.77 -2.13 0.81
CA LEU A 52 -10.47 -2.47 0.23
C LEU A 52 -10.50 -3.81 -0.50
N ALA A 53 -9.69 -3.89 -1.55
CA ALA A 53 -9.40 -5.13 -2.26
C ALA A 53 -7.89 -5.22 -2.48
N PHE A 54 -7.35 -6.43 -2.33
CA PHE A 54 -5.91 -6.69 -2.45
C PHE A 54 -5.66 -7.52 -3.70
N ASP A 55 -4.65 -7.13 -4.49
CA ASP A 55 -4.28 -7.83 -5.72
C ASP A 55 -3.39 -9.02 -5.36
N SER A 56 -3.90 -10.23 -5.56
CA SER A 56 -3.19 -11.49 -5.32
C SER A 56 -2.50 -12.03 -6.58
N THR A 57 -2.63 -11.32 -7.71
CA THR A 57 -2.16 -11.78 -9.03
C THR A 57 -0.63 -11.80 -9.09
N LEU A 58 -0.08 -12.84 -9.74
CA LEU A 58 1.34 -12.93 -10.05
C LEU A 58 1.78 -11.69 -10.85
N GLY A 59 2.75 -10.95 -10.32
CA GLY A 59 3.19 -9.67 -10.90
C GLY A 59 2.66 -8.44 -10.17
N ALA A 60 1.57 -8.53 -9.42
CA ALA A 60 1.15 -7.49 -8.47
C ALA A 60 1.57 -7.84 -7.05
N ALA A 61 1.17 -9.03 -6.60
CA ALA A 61 1.62 -9.65 -5.36
C ALA A 61 3.02 -10.21 -5.50
N ASP A 62 3.59 -10.58 -4.36
CA ASP A 62 4.88 -11.26 -4.25
C ASP A 62 4.84 -12.31 -3.16
N GLU A 63 5.44 -13.45 -3.45
CA GLU A 63 5.50 -14.61 -2.57
C GLU A 63 6.87 -15.26 -2.72
N GLN A 64 7.64 -15.28 -1.64
CA GLN A 64 9.02 -15.76 -1.65
C GLN A 64 9.45 -16.24 -0.26
N LEU A 65 10.50 -17.06 -0.22
CA LEU A 65 11.12 -17.48 1.02
C LEU A 65 11.90 -16.30 1.61
N VAL A 66 11.51 -15.81 2.78
CA VAL A 66 12.15 -14.69 3.50
C VAL A 66 12.61 -15.14 4.90
N ASP A 67 13.89 -14.94 5.22
CA ASP A 67 14.42 -14.97 6.59
C ASP A 67 14.43 -13.54 7.12
N PHE A 68 13.38 -13.17 7.85
CA PHE A 68 13.23 -11.83 8.42
C PHE A 68 14.28 -11.49 9.49
N GLN A 69 14.86 -12.50 10.16
CA GLN A 69 15.86 -12.26 11.20
C GLN A 69 17.22 -11.90 10.59
N ARG A 70 17.55 -12.50 9.44
CA ARG A 70 18.83 -12.29 8.75
C ARG A 70 18.74 -11.34 7.56
N ALA A 71 17.55 -10.93 7.15
CA ALA A 71 17.28 -10.30 5.85
C ALA A 71 17.90 -11.08 4.70
N GLU A 72 17.44 -12.30 4.55
CA GLU A 72 17.83 -13.16 3.43
C GLU A 72 16.58 -13.62 2.69
N ILE A 73 16.69 -13.76 1.36
CA ILE A 73 15.61 -14.23 0.49
C ILE A 73 16.16 -15.46 -0.21
N GLY A 74 15.34 -16.51 -0.31
CA GLY A 74 15.67 -17.73 -1.04
C GLY A 74 16.68 -18.64 -0.35
N THR A 75 16.95 -18.48 0.95
CA THR A 75 17.84 -19.39 1.70
C THR A 75 17.07 -20.57 2.27
N GLU A 76 17.75 -21.67 2.57
CA GLU A 76 17.13 -22.90 3.10
C GLU A 76 16.42 -22.71 4.46
N ARG A 77 16.76 -21.67 5.20
CA ARG A 77 16.15 -21.32 6.50
C ARG A 77 14.99 -20.35 6.35
N ALA A 78 14.91 -19.67 5.20
CA ALA A 78 13.88 -18.69 4.92
C ALA A 78 12.51 -19.36 4.82
N GLN A 79 11.49 -18.64 5.25
CA GLN A 79 10.13 -19.15 5.37
C GLN A 79 9.23 -18.44 4.37
N LEU A 80 8.19 -19.11 3.89
CA LEU A 80 7.32 -18.50 2.89
C LEU A 80 6.66 -17.26 3.47
N ALA A 81 6.80 -16.14 2.76
CA ALA A 81 6.14 -14.89 3.07
C ALA A 81 5.45 -14.38 1.82
N ARG A 82 4.32 -13.69 2.02
CA ARG A 82 3.52 -13.15 0.94
C ARG A 82 3.11 -11.73 1.25
N ILE A 83 3.14 -10.89 0.23
CA ILE A 83 2.61 -9.53 0.27
C ILE A 83 1.70 -9.25 -0.91
N GLU A 84 0.61 -8.56 -0.63
CA GLU A 84 -0.38 -8.16 -1.63
C GLU A 84 -0.68 -6.66 -1.50
N PRO A 85 -0.53 -5.86 -2.58
CA PRO A 85 -0.88 -4.45 -2.58
C PRO A 85 -2.40 -4.27 -2.56
N GLU A 86 -2.87 -3.14 -2.03
CA GLU A 86 -4.23 -2.67 -2.32
C GLU A 86 -4.31 -2.25 -3.79
N ILE A 87 -5.36 -2.69 -4.50
CA ILE A 87 -5.46 -2.60 -5.97
C ILE A 87 -5.29 -1.18 -6.52
N ARG A 88 -5.72 -0.16 -5.77
CA ARG A 88 -5.75 1.25 -6.16
C ARG A 88 -4.63 2.08 -5.53
N SER A 89 -3.70 1.44 -4.81
CA SER A 89 -2.58 2.12 -4.13
C SER A 89 -1.67 2.89 -5.09
N TRP A 90 -1.58 2.47 -6.36
CA TRP A 90 -0.83 3.16 -7.42
C TRP A 90 -1.36 4.56 -7.75
N ALA A 91 -2.63 4.85 -7.44
CA ALA A 91 -3.25 6.14 -7.73
C ALA A 91 -3.16 7.11 -6.53
N LEU A 92 -2.60 6.69 -5.40
CA LEU A 92 -2.46 7.53 -4.22
C LEU A 92 -1.48 8.66 -4.45
N ASP A 93 -1.92 9.89 -4.18
CA ASP A 93 -1.01 11.03 -4.08
C ASP A 93 -0.44 11.19 -2.65
N THR A 94 0.48 12.15 -2.50
CA THR A 94 1.13 12.43 -1.22
C THR A 94 0.16 12.97 -0.15
N LEU A 95 -0.88 13.73 -0.53
CA LEU A 95 -1.85 14.32 0.39
C LEU A 95 -2.80 13.25 0.94
N GLU A 96 -3.29 12.37 0.08
CA GLU A 96 -4.13 11.24 0.43
C GLU A 96 -3.39 10.27 1.35
N LEU A 97 -2.15 9.94 1.00
CA LEU A 97 -1.30 9.10 1.83
C LEU A 97 -1.01 9.76 3.19
N ALA A 98 -0.79 11.08 3.24
CA ALA A 98 -0.57 11.79 4.51
C ALA A 98 -1.77 11.70 5.46
N ARG A 99 -2.98 11.57 4.92
CA ARG A 99 -4.22 11.34 5.68
C ARG A 99 -4.40 9.89 6.14
N GLY A 100 -3.54 8.97 5.71
CA GLY A 100 -3.53 7.60 6.18
C GLY A 100 -4.23 6.61 5.24
N ARG A 101 -3.51 5.58 4.80
CA ARG A 101 -4.03 4.52 3.94
C ARG A 101 -3.47 3.16 4.31
N VAL A 102 -4.30 2.12 4.20
CA VAL A 102 -3.82 0.74 4.10
C VAL A 102 -3.40 0.49 2.66
N ILE A 103 -2.11 0.25 2.44
CA ILE A 103 -1.54 0.14 1.09
C ILE A 103 -1.23 -1.29 0.67
N ALA A 104 -1.12 -2.21 1.64
CA ALA A 104 -0.83 -3.62 1.39
C ALA A 104 -1.22 -4.49 2.61
N ARG A 105 -1.18 -5.80 2.42
CA ARG A 105 -1.24 -6.80 3.50
C ARG A 105 -0.12 -7.83 3.36
N ILE A 106 0.40 -8.28 4.49
CA ILE A 106 1.56 -9.15 4.59
C ILE A 106 1.21 -10.37 5.44
N ARG A 107 1.66 -11.56 5.04
CA ARG A 107 1.64 -12.79 5.86
C ARG A 107 2.99 -13.50 5.78
N SER A 108 3.30 -14.31 6.78
CA SER A 108 4.49 -15.15 6.84
C SER A 108 4.10 -16.49 7.48
N ASP A 109 4.70 -17.59 7.07
CA ASP A 109 4.44 -18.89 7.72
C ASP A 109 4.96 -18.93 9.17
N VAL A 110 5.89 -18.02 9.51
CA VAL A 110 6.43 -17.86 10.87
C VAL A 110 6.15 -16.48 11.45
N GLU A 111 6.03 -16.41 12.77
CA GLU A 111 5.88 -15.15 13.51
C GLU A 111 7.18 -14.34 13.53
N VAL A 112 7.10 -13.11 13.06
CA VAL A 112 8.13 -12.07 13.10
C VAL A 112 7.65 -11.00 14.08
N LYS A 113 7.85 -11.27 15.37
CA LYS A 113 7.29 -10.48 16.48
C LYS A 113 7.60 -8.99 16.38
N SER A 114 8.81 -8.67 15.97
CA SER A 114 9.35 -7.33 15.88
C SER A 114 8.71 -6.48 14.76
N LEU A 115 8.05 -7.14 13.79
CA LEU A 115 7.21 -6.51 12.76
C LEU A 115 5.71 -6.78 12.94
N GLY A 116 5.32 -7.59 13.93
CA GLY A 116 3.92 -8.01 14.14
C GLY A 116 3.36 -8.90 13.02
N ILE A 117 4.24 -9.46 12.16
CA ILE A 117 3.86 -10.33 11.05
C ILE A 117 3.83 -11.78 11.54
N GLY A 118 2.98 -12.62 10.98
CA GLY A 118 2.94 -14.04 11.31
C GLY A 118 2.01 -14.82 10.38
N PRO A 119 1.58 -16.03 10.78
CA PRO A 119 0.63 -16.88 10.03
C PRO A 119 -0.79 -16.32 10.06
N TRP A 120 -0.91 -15.01 9.81
CA TRP A 120 -2.09 -14.19 9.72
C TRP A 120 -1.80 -13.02 8.79
N TRP A 121 -2.85 -12.38 8.28
CA TRP A 121 -2.68 -11.13 7.56
C TRP A 121 -2.36 -9.98 8.52
N THR A 122 -1.41 -9.17 8.12
CA THR A 122 -0.98 -7.94 8.79
C THR A 122 -1.13 -6.80 7.81
N TRP A 123 -1.96 -5.81 8.12
CA TRP A 123 -2.15 -4.66 7.24
C TRP A 123 -1.02 -3.66 7.42
N TRP A 124 -0.58 -3.11 6.29
CA TRP A 124 0.39 -2.04 6.27
C TRP A 124 -0.32 -0.70 6.07
N TRP A 125 -0.44 0.05 7.15
CA TRP A 125 -0.91 1.42 7.14
C TRP A 125 0.25 2.40 7.02
N VAL A 126 0.06 3.46 6.23
CA VAL A 126 1.03 4.54 6.08
C VAL A 126 0.34 5.89 6.27
N ASP A 127 0.97 6.79 7.05
CA ASP A 127 0.57 8.19 7.18
C ASP A 127 1.76 9.14 7.44
N ARG A 128 1.49 10.43 7.59
CA ARG A 128 2.48 11.47 7.89
C ARG A 128 2.42 11.99 9.33
N LYS A 129 2.31 11.09 10.30
CA LYS A 129 2.28 11.42 11.74
C LYS A 129 3.53 10.96 12.51
N GLY A 130 4.62 10.66 11.80
CA GLY A 130 5.93 10.41 12.41
C GLY A 130 6.53 11.66 13.07
N PRO A 131 7.61 11.51 13.85
CA PRO A 131 8.30 12.64 14.48
C PRO A 131 8.65 13.73 13.46
N ARG A 132 8.33 14.99 13.76
CA ARG A 132 8.56 16.14 12.86
C ARG A 132 7.84 16.01 11.50
N GLY A 133 6.75 15.25 11.41
CA GLY A 133 5.98 15.07 10.18
C GLY A 133 6.66 14.17 9.15
N THR A 134 7.50 13.22 9.62
CA THR A 134 8.01 12.13 8.79
C THR A 134 6.91 11.11 8.48
N TRP A 135 7.16 10.28 7.48
CA TRP A 135 6.29 9.15 7.19
C TRP A 135 6.38 8.08 8.28
N ARG A 136 5.23 7.54 8.63
CA ARG A 136 5.07 6.50 9.64
C ARG A 136 4.37 5.31 9.01
N SER A 137 4.93 4.13 9.24
CA SER A 137 4.29 2.87 8.95
C SER A 137 3.75 2.24 10.23
N VAL A 138 2.55 1.69 10.14
CA VAL A 138 1.93 0.93 11.23
C VAL A 138 1.53 -0.43 10.69
N PHE A 139 2.13 -1.48 11.24
CA PHE A 139 1.74 -2.85 10.96
C PHE A 139 0.67 -3.30 11.94
N ILE A 140 -0.48 -3.71 11.40
CA ILE A 140 -1.67 -4.02 12.17
C ILE A 140 -2.00 -5.50 11.95
N PRO A 141 -1.59 -6.39 12.88
CA PRO A 141 -1.93 -7.80 12.79
C PRO A 141 -3.44 -8.02 12.97
N GLN A 142 -4.01 -8.93 12.18
CA GLN A 142 -5.40 -9.37 12.33
C GLN A 142 -5.76 -10.12 13.62
N PRO A 143 -4.88 -10.88 14.30
CA PRO A 143 -5.21 -11.38 15.62
C PRO A 143 -5.33 -10.21 16.61
N GLU A 144 -6.48 -10.12 17.28
CA GLU A 144 -6.69 -9.11 18.31
C GLU A 144 -5.82 -9.44 19.53
N ARG A 145 -4.72 -8.71 19.64
CA ARG A 145 -3.82 -8.78 20.78
C ARG A 145 -3.48 -7.33 21.18
N PRO A 146 -3.80 -6.90 22.40
CA PRO A 146 -3.40 -5.58 22.87
C PRO A 146 -1.89 -5.38 22.71
N GLY A 147 -1.47 -4.24 22.15
CA GLY A 147 -0.06 -3.88 22.00
C GLY A 147 0.70 -4.55 20.85
N THR A 148 0.05 -5.25 19.92
CA THR A 148 0.74 -5.92 18.80
C THR A 148 0.89 -5.08 17.53
N ARG A 149 0.38 -3.84 17.52
CA ARG A 149 0.64 -2.91 16.42
C ARG A 149 2.10 -2.47 16.48
N VAL A 150 2.84 -2.73 15.42
CA VAL A 150 4.23 -2.29 15.31
C VAL A 150 4.28 -0.96 14.57
N VAL A 151 4.86 0.05 15.22
CA VAL A 151 5.00 1.40 14.66
C VAL A 151 6.45 1.62 14.24
N LEU A 152 6.67 1.81 12.94
CA LEU A 152 7.95 2.15 12.38
C LEU A 152 7.94 3.65 12.02
N ARG A 153 8.73 4.43 12.76
CA ARG A 153 8.83 5.89 12.61
C ARG A 153 9.94 6.22 11.63
N ASP A 154 9.70 7.18 10.74
CA ASP A 154 10.66 7.59 9.70
C ASP A 154 11.17 6.42 8.83
N SER A 155 10.30 5.42 8.62
CA SER A 155 10.67 4.17 7.97
C SER A 155 10.36 4.15 6.48
N LEU A 156 9.87 5.24 5.89
CA LEU A 156 9.35 5.25 4.53
C LEU A 156 9.91 6.40 3.70
N VAL A 157 10.34 6.08 2.48
CA VAL A 157 10.71 7.01 1.43
C VAL A 157 9.66 6.92 0.32
N LEU A 158 9.22 8.07 -0.18
CA LEU A 158 8.32 8.13 -1.33
C LEU A 158 9.10 8.26 -2.63
N MET A 159 8.72 7.47 -3.62
CA MET A 159 9.14 7.64 -5.00
C MET A 159 7.96 8.17 -5.80
N ARG A 160 8.15 9.26 -6.53
CA ARG A 160 7.09 9.81 -7.40
C ARG A 160 7.17 9.17 -8.77
N HIS A 161 6.02 8.90 -9.37
CA HIS A 161 5.92 8.51 -10.77
C HIS A 161 5.05 9.49 -11.55
N ALA A 162 5.23 9.52 -12.87
CA ALA A 162 4.39 10.33 -13.73
C ALA A 162 2.95 9.78 -13.71
N PRO A 163 1.92 10.65 -13.76
CA PRO A 163 0.54 10.22 -13.92
C PRO A 163 0.37 9.32 -15.16
N GLY A 164 -0.32 8.19 -15.01
CA GLY A 164 -0.59 7.25 -16.10
C GLY A 164 0.58 6.34 -16.49
N GLN A 165 1.78 6.52 -15.93
CA GLN A 165 2.92 5.63 -16.12
C GLN A 165 2.64 4.22 -15.61
N TRP A 166 1.89 4.13 -14.51
CA TRP A 166 1.50 2.88 -13.87
C TRP A 166 -0.01 2.90 -13.62
N ARG A 167 -0.63 1.73 -13.71
CA ARG A 167 -2.08 1.53 -13.49
C ARG A 167 -2.39 0.33 -12.61
N GLN A 168 -1.39 -0.13 -11.85
CA GLN A 168 -1.47 -1.30 -11.00
C GLN A 168 -0.62 -1.11 -9.75
N GLY A 169 -1.18 -1.43 -8.58
CA GLY A 169 -0.43 -1.51 -7.34
C GLY A 169 0.48 -2.75 -7.38
N ILE A 170 1.73 -2.59 -6.98
CA ILE A 170 2.68 -3.69 -6.88
C ILE A 170 3.22 -3.70 -5.45
N ALA A 171 3.49 -4.87 -4.89
CA ALA A 171 4.20 -4.99 -3.63
C ALA A 171 5.24 -6.12 -3.72
N ARG A 172 6.43 -5.89 -3.15
CA ARG A 172 7.59 -6.77 -3.19
C ARG A 172 8.29 -6.82 -1.85
N PHE A 173 8.81 -7.98 -1.49
CA PHE A 173 9.88 -8.05 -0.49
C PHE A 173 11.20 -7.67 -1.14
N TRP A 174 11.96 -6.82 -0.45
CA TRP A 174 13.29 -6.41 -0.86
C TRP A 174 14.25 -6.47 0.33
N ILE A 175 15.49 -6.88 0.06
CA ILE A 175 16.55 -6.86 1.04
C ILE A 175 17.45 -5.68 0.78
N VAL A 176 17.71 -4.90 1.83
CA VAL A 176 18.75 -3.87 1.81
C VAL A 176 19.90 -4.37 2.68
N ARG A 177 20.92 -4.98 2.07
CA ARG A 177 22.18 -5.31 2.75
C ARG A 177 22.99 -4.02 2.92
N GLY A 178 22.86 -3.39 4.08
CA GLY A 178 23.63 -2.20 4.45
C GLY A 178 23.51 -1.90 5.94
N GLU A 179 24.62 -2.06 6.65
CA GLU A 179 24.91 -1.70 8.06
C GLU A 179 23.70 -1.30 8.93
N TYR A 180 23.04 -2.29 9.54
CA TYR A 180 21.99 -2.05 10.52
C TYR A 180 22.47 -2.39 11.94
N ARG A 181 22.55 -1.37 12.80
CA ARG A 181 22.80 -1.47 14.23
C ARG A 181 21.54 -1.95 14.99
N GLY A 182 21.12 -3.20 14.74
CA GLY A 182 20.19 -3.92 15.64
C GLY A 182 18.68 -3.68 15.48
N GLY A 183 18.18 -3.40 14.26
CA GLY A 183 16.75 -3.38 13.93
C GLY A 183 16.41 -4.36 12.82
N ASP A 184 15.12 -4.74 12.68
CA ASP A 184 14.71 -5.77 11.72
C ASP A 184 15.04 -5.39 10.27
N PRO A 185 15.68 -6.29 9.51
CA PRO A 185 16.32 -5.92 8.26
C PRO A 185 15.45 -6.10 7.00
N THR A 186 14.16 -6.45 7.11
CA THR A 186 13.28 -6.64 5.94
C THR A 186 12.61 -5.34 5.51
N TRP A 187 12.78 -4.99 4.23
CA TRP A 187 12.10 -3.86 3.63
C TRP A 187 11.02 -4.34 2.68
N VAL A 188 9.91 -3.64 2.73
CA VAL A 188 8.79 -3.86 1.84
C VAL A 188 8.77 -2.69 0.87
N GLU A 189 8.73 -3.00 -0.42
CA GLU A 189 8.66 -2.01 -1.48
C GLU A 189 7.35 -2.15 -2.24
N SER A 190 6.79 -1.03 -2.71
CA SER A 190 5.63 -1.06 -3.58
C SER A 190 5.94 -0.85 -5.08
N TRP A 191 7.21 -0.93 -5.52
CA TRP A 191 7.60 -1.04 -6.94
C TRP A 191 9.13 -1.19 -7.13
N GLY A 192 9.55 -1.75 -8.28
CA GLY A 192 10.94 -2.03 -8.63
C GLY A 192 11.73 -0.87 -9.27
N THR A 193 12.75 -0.38 -8.57
CA THR A 193 14.09 0.01 -9.10
C THR A 193 15.02 0.37 -7.94
N CYS A 194 16.22 -0.21 -7.95
CA CYS A 194 17.42 0.06 -7.13
C CYS A 194 17.18 0.40 -5.66
N GLY A 195 17.21 -0.62 -4.79
CA GLY A 195 17.11 -0.52 -3.33
C GLY A 195 17.77 0.72 -2.73
N GLY A 196 17.01 1.41 -1.89
CA GLY A 196 17.46 2.58 -1.16
C GLY A 196 17.84 2.15 0.24
N CYS A 197 18.77 2.88 0.86
CA CYS A 197 19.23 2.54 2.19
C CYS A 197 18.07 2.58 3.21
N CYS A 198 17.97 1.52 4.01
CA CYS A 198 17.40 1.50 5.36
C CYS A 198 15.94 1.98 5.54
N LYS A 199 15.14 2.11 4.48
CA LYS A 199 13.74 2.56 4.57
C LYS A 199 12.86 1.82 3.56
N GLN A 200 11.61 1.58 3.93
CA GLN A 200 10.54 1.10 3.07
C GLN A 200 10.34 2.09 1.93
N ARG A 201 9.84 1.60 0.80
CA ARG A 201 9.57 2.46 -0.36
C ARG A 201 8.15 2.31 -0.84
N LEU A 202 7.53 3.45 -1.10
CA LEU A 202 6.21 3.53 -1.67
C LEU A 202 6.21 4.44 -2.88
N ALA A 203 5.78 3.91 -4.00
CA ALA A 203 5.50 4.68 -5.20
C ALA A 203 4.18 5.44 -4.99
N VAL A 204 4.19 6.74 -5.26
CA VAL A 204 3.00 7.61 -5.20
C VAL A 204 2.82 8.37 -6.51
N ALA A 205 1.57 8.61 -6.86
CA ALA A 205 1.24 9.48 -7.98
C ALA A 205 1.77 10.89 -7.72
N SER A 206 2.27 11.53 -8.78
CA SER A 206 2.55 12.97 -8.72
C SER A 206 1.24 13.74 -8.52
N PRO A 207 1.23 14.82 -7.72
CA PRO A 207 0.08 15.71 -7.61
C PRO A 207 -0.32 16.19 -8.99
N GLN A 208 -1.63 16.21 -9.27
CA GLN A 208 -2.17 16.86 -10.47
C GLN A 208 -2.22 18.38 -10.28
#